data_AF-A0A5K7ZP87-F1
#
_entry.id   AF-A0A5K7ZP87-F1
#
_cell.length_a   1.000
_cell.length_b   1.000
_cell.length_c   1.000
_cell.angle_alpha   90.00
_cell.angle_beta   90.00
_cell.angle_gamma   90.00
#
_symmetry.space_group_name_H-M   'P 1'
#
loop_
_entity.id
_entity.type
_entity.pdbx_description
1 polymer ?
#
loop_
_entity_poly.entity_id
_entity_poly.type
_entity_poly.pdbx_seq_one_letter_code
_entity_poly.pdbx_strand_id
1 'polypeptide(L)'
;MPRKNDTSNSASIAFITSSGLRGRQSVRATFKLSAACIEAISIVAAQLGIKQKSLFDHLAQDSESLNAIAREVQNAHVKAGNRVQKTYVISRQSLSLLDDISRAFNAPRDALVEFSVRRLLPVIDREQKKYEMRKAAYAGMRKHLSKGRQLLDEMIAQLGKEDPVVAKMASVMDTYTGAAKAVETFLERTQGIEDFDPEDFGRLEVHYDR
;
A
#
# COMPACT_ATOMS: atom_id res chain seq x y z
N MET A 1 -45.93 33.30 -15.50
CA MET A 1 -45.21 32.04 -15.81
C MET A 1 -44.59 32.19 -17.18
N PRO A 2 -43.25 32.13 -17.27
CA PRO A 2 -42.63 31.03 -18.02
C PRO A 2 -41.43 30.41 -17.27
N ARG A 3 -41.26 29.09 -17.46
CA ARG A 3 -40.11 28.28 -17.00
C ARG A 3 -38.88 28.51 -17.88
N LYS A 4 -37.69 28.58 -17.27
CA LYS A 4 -36.36 28.25 -17.82
C LYS A 4 -35.41 28.07 -16.63
N ASN A 5 -34.40 27.21 -16.60
CA ASN A 5 -34.08 25.94 -17.25
C ASN A 5 -32.87 25.44 -16.44
N ASP A 6 -32.78 24.15 -16.17
CA ASP A 6 -31.58 23.54 -15.57
C ASP A 6 -30.33 23.85 -16.41
N THR A 7 -29.25 24.23 -15.73
CA THR A 7 -27.83 24.10 -16.12
C THR A 7 -27.04 24.87 -15.06
N SER A 8 -25.97 24.39 -14.44
CA SER A 8 -25.07 23.32 -14.82
C SER A 8 -24.24 22.93 -13.59
N ASN A 9 -24.05 21.63 -13.46
CA ASN A 9 -23.08 20.95 -12.63
C ASN A 9 -21.67 21.50 -12.94
N SER A 10 -21.19 22.47 -12.16
CA SER A 10 -19.80 22.96 -12.26
C SER A 10 -18.87 21.99 -11.52
N ALA A 11 -18.70 20.82 -12.14
CA ALA A 11 -17.55 19.98 -11.87
C ALA A 11 -16.31 20.87 -11.98
N SER A 12 -15.71 21.15 -10.83
CA SER A 12 -14.54 22.03 -10.72
C SER A 12 -13.39 21.38 -11.48
N ILE A 13 -13.18 21.80 -12.72
CA ILE A 13 -11.94 21.55 -13.45
C ILE A 13 -10.86 22.27 -12.64
N ALA A 14 -10.18 21.53 -11.77
CA ALA A 14 -9.11 22.04 -10.94
C ALA A 14 -8.02 22.59 -11.87
N PHE A 15 -7.98 23.90 -12.04
CA PHE A 15 -6.94 24.58 -12.78
C PHE A 15 -5.59 24.23 -12.13
N ILE A 16 -4.67 23.67 -12.90
CA ILE A 16 -3.34 23.31 -12.42
C ILE A 16 -2.59 24.61 -12.12
N THR A 17 -2.56 25.01 -10.86
CA THR A 17 -1.82 26.19 -10.41
C THR A 17 -0.33 25.87 -10.28
N SER A 18 0.53 26.86 -10.52
CA SER A 18 1.98 26.73 -10.30
C SER A 18 2.32 26.33 -8.86
N SER A 19 1.55 26.84 -7.89
CA SER A 19 1.62 26.45 -6.48
C SER A 19 1.24 24.99 -6.26
N GLY A 20 0.19 24.49 -6.92
CA GLY A 20 -0.19 23.08 -6.88
C GLY A 20 0.90 22.16 -7.45
N LEU A 21 1.52 22.53 -8.58
CA LEU A 21 2.64 21.79 -9.15
C LEU A 21 3.87 21.79 -8.24
N ARG A 22 4.18 22.93 -7.61
CA ARG A 22 5.25 23.06 -6.63
C ARG A 22 5.00 22.25 -5.37
N GLY A 23 3.74 22.11 -4.94
CA GLY A 23 3.33 21.25 -3.83
C GLY A 23 3.56 19.76 -4.11
N ARG A 24 3.40 19.33 -5.37
CA ARG A 24 3.64 17.95 -5.81
C ARG A 24 5.12 17.60 -6.00
N GLN A 25 6.03 18.57 -5.86
CA GLN A 25 7.47 18.30 -5.94
C GLN A 25 7.88 17.28 -4.87
N SER A 26 8.69 16.33 -5.29
CA SER A 26 9.23 15.30 -4.40
C SER A 26 10.35 15.88 -3.56
N VAL A 27 10.27 15.70 -2.25
CA VAL A 27 11.29 16.11 -1.28
C VAL A 27 11.66 14.92 -0.40
N ARG A 28 12.85 14.96 0.20
CA ARG A 28 13.29 13.96 1.18
C ARG A 28 13.00 14.45 2.59
N ALA A 29 12.39 13.61 3.41
CA ALA A 29 12.14 13.87 4.82
C ALA A 29 12.64 12.68 5.64
N THR A 30 13.40 12.96 6.70
CA THR A 30 13.91 11.94 7.62
C THR A 30 13.07 11.93 8.88
N PHE A 31 12.63 10.73 9.26
CA PHE A 31 11.86 10.46 10.47
C PHE A 31 12.61 9.48 11.35
N LYS A 32 12.41 9.54 12.67
CA LYS A 32 12.84 8.50 13.61
C LYS A 32 11.60 7.67 13.97
N LEU A 33 11.48 6.46 13.44
CA LEU A 33 10.28 5.62 13.58
C LEU A 33 10.65 4.27 14.20
N SER A 34 9.70 3.55 14.80
CA SER A 34 9.94 2.16 15.17
C SER A 34 10.20 1.29 13.93
N ALA A 35 10.88 0.16 14.14
CA ALA A 35 11.06 -0.85 13.08
C ALA A 35 9.71 -1.34 12.54
N ALA A 36 8.75 -1.60 13.44
CA ALA A 36 7.40 -2.04 13.08
C ALA A 36 6.65 -0.99 12.22
N CYS A 37 6.82 0.32 12.48
CA CYS A 37 6.25 1.37 11.63
C CYS A 37 6.82 1.32 10.20
N ILE A 38 8.15 1.21 10.09
CA ILE A 38 8.86 1.18 8.80
C ILE A 38 8.42 -0.03 7.98
N GLU A 39 8.27 -1.17 8.65
CA GLU A 39 7.77 -2.41 8.08
C GLU A 39 6.32 -2.28 7.64
N ALA A 40 5.43 -1.78 8.49
CA ALA A 40 4.02 -1.53 8.17
C ALA A 40 3.85 -0.63 6.94
N ILE A 41 4.61 0.47 6.84
CA ILE A 41 4.64 1.34 5.65
C ILE A 41 5.00 0.55 4.39
N SER A 42 6.01 -0.32 4.49
CA SER A 42 6.52 -1.10 3.36
C SER A 42 5.49 -2.15 2.92
N ILE A 43 4.89 -2.85 3.88
CA ILE A 43 3.84 -3.86 3.65
C ILE A 43 2.62 -3.22 3.01
N VAL A 44 2.08 -2.14 3.59
CA VAL A 44 0.87 -1.50 3.06
C VAL A 44 1.10 -0.98 1.65
N ALA A 45 2.25 -0.36 1.38
CA ALA A 45 2.60 0.09 0.03
C ALA A 45 2.63 -1.08 -0.96
N ALA A 46 3.25 -2.21 -0.58
CA ALA A 46 3.33 -3.40 -1.43
C ALA A 46 1.96 -4.03 -1.69
N GLN A 47 1.11 -4.18 -0.66
CA GLN A 47 -0.24 -4.75 -0.78
C GLN A 47 -1.17 -3.91 -1.64
N LEU A 48 -1.13 -2.58 -1.46
CA LEU A 48 -1.95 -1.66 -2.23
C LEU A 48 -1.38 -1.40 -3.63
N GLY A 49 -0.19 -1.89 -3.94
CA GLY A 49 0.48 -1.66 -5.23
C GLY A 49 0.85 -0.20 -5.46
N ILE A 50 1.03 0.58 -4.40
CA ILE A 50 1.38 2.01 -4.47
C ILE A 50 2.81 2.25 -4.00
N LYS A 51 3.37 3.40 -4.40
CA LYS A 51 4.67 3.84 -3.89
C LYS A 51 4.51 4.33 -2.44
N GLN A 52 5.54 4.14 -1.61
CA GLN A 52 5.56 4.69 -0.23
C GLN A 52 5.31 6.20 -0.22
N LYS A 53 5.85 6.95 -1.19
CA LYS A 53 5.55 8.38 -1.38
C LYS A 53 4.04 8.65 -1.43
N SER A 54 3.32 7.88 -2.25
CA SER A 54 1.87 8.04 -2.42
C SER A 54 1.14 7.72 -1.11
N LEU A 55 1.58 6.69 -0.37
CA LEU A 55 1.02 6.38 0.95
C LEU A 55 1.18 7.56 1.92
N PHE A 56 2.38 8.13 2.03
CA PHE A 56 2.62 9.33 2.85
C PHE A 56 1.78 10.52 2.40
N ASP A 57 1.66 10.72 1.08
CA ASP A 57 0.86 11.82 0.55
C ASP A 57 -0.62 11.67 0.94
N HIS A 58 -1.17 10.46 0.87
CA HIS A 58 -2.53 10.16 1.32
C HIS A 58 -2.71 10.35 2.83
N LEU A 59 -1.78 9.85 3.64
CA LEU A 59 -1.84 10.00 5.10
C LEU A 59 -1.80 11.47 5.54
N ALA A 60 -1.00 12.30 4.86
CA ALA A 60 -0.87 13.72 5.19
C ALA A 60 -2.02 14.59 4.65
N GLN A 61 -2.68 14.17 3.57
CA GLN A 61 -3.81 14.91 2.97
C GLN A 61 -5.14 14.70 3.72
N ASP A 62 -5.25 13.63 4.50
CA ASP A 62 -6.36 13.40 5.44
C ASP A 62 -6.22 14.34 6.67
N SER A 63 -6.44 15.63 6.45
CA SER A 63 -6.18 16.69 7.43
C SER A 63 -7.07 16.58 8.67
N GLU A 64 -8.32 16.12 8.51
CA GLU A 64 -9.23 15.88 9.64
C GLU A 64 -8.66 14.82 10.58
N SER A 65 -8.25 13.68 10.03
CA SER A 65 -7.69 12.61 10.85
C SER A 65 -6.32 12.96 11.40
N LEU A 66 -5.48 13.68 10.63
CA LEU A 66 -4.17 14.11 11.09
C LEU A 66 -4.29 15.13 12.25
N ASN A 67 -5.29 16.01 12.21
CA ASN A 67 -5.62 16.90 13.33
C ASN A 67 -6.15 16.12 14.54
N ALA A 68 -6.98 15.08 14.34
CA ALA A 68 -7.46 14.24 15.44
C ALA A 68 -6.29 13.52 16.14
N ILE A 69 -5.35 12.97 15.36
CA ILE A 69 -4.11 12.38 15.88
C ILE A 69 -3.30 13.42 16.62
N ALA A 70 -3.11 14.62 16.04
CA ALA A 70 -2.32 15.68 16.65
C ALA A 70 -2.87 16.12 18.02
N ARG A 71 -4.19 16.05 18.22
CA ARG A 71 -4.82 16.27 19.54
C ARG A 71 -4.53 15.13 20.51
N GLU A 72 -4.52 13.88 20.05
CA GLU A 72 -4.20 12.71 20.88
C GLU A 72 -2.72 12.69 21.31
N VAL A 73 -1.82 13.15 20.45
CA VAL A 73 -0.36 13.22 20.72
C VAL A 73 0.10 14.63 21.06
N GLN A 74 -0.81 15.49 21.52
CA GLN A 74 -0.47 16.84 21.91
C GLN A 74 0.49 16.81 23.10
N ASN A 75 1.61 17.54 23.03
CA ASN A 75 2.67 17.53 24.05
C ASN A 75 3.24 16.13 24.37
N ALA A 76 3.09 15.19 23.43
CA ALA A 76 3.67 13.87 23.53
C ALA A 76 5.17 13.89 23.25
N HIS A 77 5.93 13.18 24.08
CA HIS A 77 7.31 12.81 23.80
C HIS A 77 7.38 11.34 23.45
N VAL A 78 8.00 11.02 22.31
CA VAL A 78 8.20 9.64 21.91
C VAL A 78 9.49 9.12 22.54
N LYS A 79 9.45 8.00 23.25
CA LYS A 79 10.67 7.40 23.83
C LYS A 79 11.69 7.06 22.76
N ALA A 80 12.97 7.23 23.09
CA ALA A 80 14.08 6.98 22.17
C ALA A 80 14.39 5.49 21.91
N GLY A 81 13.83 4.55 22.69
CA GLY A 81 14.12 3.12 22.58
C GLY A 81 13.73 2.54 21.22
N ASN A 82 14.64 1.83 20.57
CA ASN A 82 14.43 1.06 19.32
C ASN A 82 13.92 1.84 18.10
N ARG A 83 14.20 3.14 18.01
CA ARG A 83 13.83 3.95 16.82
C ARG A 83 14.96 4.01 15.80
N VAL A 84 14.58 3.88 14.53
CA VAL A 84 15.47 3.88 13.37
C VAL A 84 15.24 5.15 12.56
N GLN A 85 16.33 5.80 12.15
CA GLN A 85 16.25 6.93 11.22
C GLN A 85 15.98 6.41 9.81
N LYS A 86 14.87 6.84 9.22
CA LYS A 86 14.49 6.47 7.86
C LYS A 86 14.13 7.71 7.06
N THR A 87 14.76 7.86 5.89
CA THR A 87 14.45 8.93 4.94
C THR A 87 13.47 8.43 3.89
N TYR A 88 12.35 9.13 3.77
CA TYR A 88 11.33 8.87 2.75
C TYR A 88 11.27 10.02 1.75
N VAL A 89 10.82 9.69 0.53
CA VAL A 89 10.43 10.68 -0.46
C VAL A 89 8.95 10.97 -0.29
N ILE A 90 8.58 12.23 -0.07
CA ILE A 90 7.19 12.69 0.12
C ILE A 90 6.94 13.95 -0.74
N SER A 91 5.68 14.37 -0.91
CA SER A 91 5.41 15.66 -1.55
C SER A 91 5.78 16.83 -0.62
N ARG A 92 6.21 17.96 -1.19
CA ARG A 92 6.48 19.18 -0.42
C ARG A 92 5.23 19.63 0.35
N GLN A 93 4.05 19.49 -0.26
CA GLN A 93 2.79 19.81 0.39
C GLN A 93 2.55 18.95 1.64
N SER A 94 2.75 17.64 1.56
CA SER A 94 2.60 16.74 2.70
C SER A 94 3.58 17.05 3.83
N LEU A 95 4.83 17.39 3.49
CA LEU A 95 5.81 17.83 4.50
C LEU A 95 5.35 19.13 5.18
N SER A 96 4.88 20.10 4.40
CA SER A 96 4.38 21.37 4.96
C SER A 96 3.19 21.13 5.90
N LEU A 97 2.23 20.28 5.53
CA LEU A 97 1.08 19.97 6.37
C LEU A 97 1.50 19.30 7.68
N LEU A 98 2.45 18.37 7.62
CA LEU A 98 3.02 17.75 8.83
C LEU A 98 3.74 18.78 9.71
N ASP A 99 4.49 19.71 9.12
CA ASP A 99 5.19 20.79 9.84
C ASP A 99 4.20 21.77 10.49
N ASP A 100 3.13 22.14 9.78
CA ASP A 100 2.11 23.07 10.26
C ASP A 100 1.33 22.48 11.42
N ILE A 101 0.90 21.22 11.31
CA ILE A 101 0.17 20.52 12.38
C ILE A 101 1.10 20.24 13.57
N SER A 102 2.33 19.83 13.32
CA SER A 102 3.34 19.62 14.36
C SER A 102 3.53 20.87 15.21
N ARG A 103 3.64 22.04 14.58
CA ARG A 103 3.73 23.34 15.27
C ARG A 103 2.44 23.72 15.99
N ALA A 104 1.28 23.56 15.34
CA ALA A 104 -0.01 23.97 15.90
C ALA A 104 -0.39 23.19 17.17
N PHE A 105 -0.01 21.91 17.25
CA PHE A 105 -0.34 21.03 18.37
C PHE A 105 0.86 20.67 19.25
N ASN A 106 2.04 21.25 19.02
CA ASN A 106 3.27 20.88 19.72
C ASN A 106 3.47 19.35 19.76
N ALA A 107 3.27 18.70 18.62
CA ALA A 107 3.29 17.25 18.46
C ALA A 107 4.47 16.85 17.56
N PRO A 108 5.30 15.85 17.92
CA PRO A 108 6.40 15.43 17.06
C PRO A 108 5.94 14.86 15.72
N ARG A 109 6.56 15.27 14.60
CA ARG A 109 6.25 14.71 13.26
C ARG A 109 6.35 13.19 13.21
N ASP A 110 7.35 12.64 13.91
CA ASP A 110 7.53 11.20 14.03
C ASP A 110 6.31 10.51 14.67
N ALA A 111 5.72 11.12 15.71
CA ALA A 111 4.51 10.62 16.36
C ALA A 111 3.30 10.72 15.42
N LEU A 112 3.13 11.86 14.75
CA LEU A 112 2.04 12.05 13.79
C LEU A 112 2.06 10.97 12.69
N VAL A 113 3.24 10.68 12.12
CA VAL A 113 3.40 9.63 11.11
C VAL A 113 3.09 8.25 11.69
N GLU A 114 3.64 7.92 12.85
CA GLU A 114 3.51 6.58 13.43
C GLU A 114 2.06 6.26 13.81
N PHE A 115 1.35 7.19 14.43
CA PHE A 115 -0.08 7.05 14.71
C PHE A 115 -0.92 7.02 13.42
N SER A 116 -0.53 7.77 12.38
CA SER A 116 -1.20 7.70 11.08
C SER A 116 -1.08 6.31 10.45
N VAL A 117 0.11 5.70 10.52
CA VAL A 117 0.35 4.34 10.02
C VAL A 117 -0.37 3.31 10.89
N ARG A 118 -0.49 3.51 12.21
CA ARG A 118 -1.23 2.63 13.12
C ARG A 118 -2.69 2.43 12.72
N ARG A 119 -3.33 3.45 12.16
CA ARG A 119 -4.70 3.36 11.62
C ARG A 119 -4.82 2.38 10.44
N LEU A 120 -3.72 1.97 9.84
CA LEU A 120 -3.68 0.99 8.75
C LEU A 120 -3.59 -0.45 9.26
N LEU A 121 -3.42 -0.69 10.57
CA LEU A 121 -3.39 -2.04 11.14
C LEU A 121 -4.60 -2.90 10.75
N PRO A 122 -5.86 -2.39 10.78
CA PRO A 122 -7.01 -3.17 10.31
C PRO A 122 -6.96 -3.50 8.82
N VAL A 123 -6.30 -2.67 8.01
CA VAL A 123 -6.07 -2.95 6.59
C VAL A 123 -5.05 -4.08 6.44
N ILE A 124 -3.97 -4.05 7.23
CA ILE A 124 -2.94 -5.09 7.23
C ILE A 124 -3.54 -6.44 7.65
N ASP A 125 -4.32 -6.52 8.73
CA ASP A 125 -4.99 -7.77 9.16
C ASP A 125 -5.89 -8.36 8.06
N ARG A 126 -6.65 -7.51 7.36
CA ARG A 126 -7.48 -7.95 6.24
C ARG A 126 -6.65 -8.45 5.06
N GLU A 127 -5.54 -7.79 4.75
CA GLU A 127 -4.65 -8.22 3.67
C GLU A 127 -3.83 -9.47 4.03
N GLN A 128 -3.50 -9.71 5.30
CA GLN A 128 -2.92 -10.97 5.78
C GLN A 128 -3.85 -12.15 5.46
N LYS A 129 -5.13 -12.05 5.85
CA LYS A 129 -6.13 -13.09 5.57
C LYS A 129 -6.28 -13.34 4.06
N LYS A 130 -6.29 -12.28 3.26
CA LYS A 130 -6.34 -12.42 1.80
C LYS A 130 -5.06 -13.03 1.23
N TYR A 131 -3.89 -12.71 1.78
CA TYR A 131 -2.63 -13.27 1.33
C TYR A 131 -2.64 -14.80 1.47
N GLU A 132 -3.07 -15.32 2.62
CA GLU A 132 -3.23 -16.76 2.85
C GLU A 132 -4.20 -17.41 1.84
N MET A 133 -5.35 -16.77 1.59
CA MET A 133 -6.30 -17.25 0.58
C MET A 133 -5.68 -17.25 -0.83
N ARG A 134 -4.90 -16.23 -1.19
CA ARG A 134 -4.21 -16.15 -2.48
C ARG A 134 -3.12 -17.23 -2.61
N LYS A 135 -2.38 -17.51 -1.53
CA LYS A 135 -1.36 -18.56 -1.47
C LYS A 135 -1.97 -19.94 -1.70
N ALA A 136 -3.10 -20.24 -1.04
CA ALA A 136 -3.86 -21.46 -1.26
C ALA A 136 -4.39 -21.58 -2.71
N ALA A 137 -4.96 -20.49 -3.25
CA ALA A 137 -5.44 -20.45 -4.63
C ALA A 137 -4.30 -20.67 -5.64
N TYR A 138 -3.13 -20.07 -5.41
CA TYR A 138 -1.95 -20.24 -6.24
C TYR A 138 -1.41 -21.68 -6.22
N ALA A 139 -1.40 -22.33 -5.05
CA ALA A 139 -1.07 -23.76 -4.96
C ALA A 139 -2.03 -24.62 -5.81
N GLY A 140 -3.33 -24.33 -5.75
CA GLY A 140 -4.34 -24.97 -6.61
C GLY A 140 -4.09 -24.71 -8.10
N MET A 141 -3.76 -23.48 -8.45
CA MET A 141 -3.41 -23.06 -9.81
C MET A 141 -2.21 -23.83 -10.36
N ARG A 142 -1.13 -23.97 -9.56
CA ARG A 142 0.06 -24.75 -9.93
C ARG A 142 -0.26 -26.23 -10.14
N LYS A 143 -1.06 -26.82 -9.26
CA LYS A 143 -1.50 -28.21 -9.38
C LYS A 143 -2.30 -28.44 -10.66
N HIS A 144 -3.20 -27.51 -10.99
CA HIS A 144 -4.00 -27.59 -12.21
C HIS A 144 -3.15 -27.40 -13.48
N LEU A 145 -2.22 -26.44 -13.48
CA LEU A 145 -1.25 -26.26 -14.57
C LEU A 145 -0.42 -27.53 -14.82
N SER A 146 0.04 -28.20 -13.76
CA SER A 146 0.75 -29.47 -13.88
C SER A 146 -0.07 -30.55 -14.57
N LYS A 147 -1.37 -30.67 -14.24
CA LYS A 147 -2.29 -31.62 -14.89
C LYS A 147 -2.55 -31.25 -16.34
N GLY A 148 -2.72 -29.96 -16.65
CA GLY A 148 -2.91 -29.48 -18.01
C GLY A 148 -1.72 -29.80 -18.92
N ARG A 149 -0.49 -29.71 -18.37
CA ARG A 149 0.74 -30.12 -19.08
C ARG A 149 0.78 -31.63 -19.32
N GLN A 150 0.41 -32.45 -18.33
CA GLN A 150 0.32 -33.90 -18.51
C GLN A 150 -0.66 -34.27 -19.62
N LEU A 151 -1.84 -33.64 -19.66
CA LEU A 151 -2.81 -33.85 -20.75
C LEU A 151 -2.24 -33.44 -22.11
N LEU A 152 -1.51 -32.31 -22.18
CA LEU A 152 -0.85 -31.89 -23.42
C LEU A 152 0.19 -32.93 -23.88
N ASP A 153 0.99 -33.47 -22.96
CA ASP A 153 1.98 -34.52 -23.27
C ASP A 153 1.30 -35.78 -23.82
N GLU A 154 0.17 -36.20 -23.24
CA GLU A 154 -0.65 -37.31 -23.74
C GLU A 154 -1.19 -37.04 -25.15
N MET A 155 -1.69 -35.83 -25.41
CA MET A 155 -2.17 -35.45 -26.75
C MET A 155 -1.04 -35.44 -27.78
N ILE A 156 0.14 -34.95 -27.42
CA ILE A 156 1.34 -34.99 -28.28
C ILE A 156 1.68 -36.44 -28.63
N ALA A 157 1.62 -37.35 -27.66
CA ALA A 157 1.93 -38.76 -27.89
C ALA A 157 0.90 -39.46 -28.81
N GLN A 158 -0.38 -39.07 -28.75
CA GLN A 158 -1.46 -39.71 -29.51
C GLN A 158 -1.67 -39.11 -30.91
N LEU A 159 -1.57 -37.78 -31.03
CA LEU A 159 -1.92 -37.04 -32.26
C LEU A 159 -0.69 -36.49 -32.99
N GLY A 160 0.45 -36.39 -32.31
CA GLY A 160 1.65 -35.76 -32.81
C GLY A 160 1.69 -34.25 -32.56
N LYS A 161 2.90 -33.69 -32.52
CA LYS A 161 3.15 -32.28 -32.15
C LYS A 161 2.56 -31.27 -33.16
N GLU A 162 2.47 -31.66 -34.43
CA GLU A 162 2.00 -30.81 -35.52
C GLU A 162 0.46 -30.81 -35.65
N ASP A 163 -0.26 -31.57 -34.82
CA ASP A 163 -1.71 -31.59 -34.83
C ASP A 163 -2.29 -30.21 -34.43
N PRO A 164 -3.26 -29.65 -35.18
CA PRO A 164 -3.82 -28.33 -34.87
C PRO A 164 -4.46 -28.22 -33.48
N VAL A 165 -5.02 -29.31 -32.94
CA VAL A 165 -5.64 -29.33 -31.60
C VAL A 165 -4.54 -29.30 -30.54
N VAL A 166 -3.46 -30.05 -30.73
CA VAL A 166 -2.26 -30.00 -29.88
C VAL A 166 -1.67 -28.60 -29.84
N ALA A 167 -1.54 -27.95 -31.00
CA ALA A 167 -1.03 -26.58 -31.07
C ALA A 167 -1.90 -25.58 -30.29
N LYS A 168 -3.24 -25.75 -30.30
CA LYS A 168 -4.13 -24.92 -29.48
C LYS A 168 -3.98 -25.20 -27.99
N MET A 169 -3.91 -26.46 -27.59
CA MET A 169 -3.70 -26.81 -26.19
C MET A 169 -2.36 -26.29 -25.65
N ALA A 170 -1.29 -26.38 -26.44
CA ALA A 170 0.01 -25.78 -26.11
C ALA A 170 -0.10 -24.28 -25.85
N SER A 171 -0.77 -23.54 -26.74
CA SER A 171 -1.00 -22.10 -26.56
C SER A 171 -1.78 -21.75 -25.29
N VAL A 172 -2.76 -22.58 -24.90
CA VAL A 172 -3.49 -22.43 -23.62
C VAL A 172 -2.53 -22.63 -22.45
N MET A 173 -1.68 -23.67 -22.48
CA MET A 173 -0.70 -23.94 -21.42
C MET A 173 0.38 -22.87 -21.28
N ASP A 174 0.80 -22.25 -22.39
CA ASP A 174 1.74 -21.12 -22.38
C ASP A 174 1.11 -19.90 -21.71
N THR A 175 -0.12 -19.56 -22.10
CA THR A 175 -0.89 -18.46 -21.49
C THR A 175 -1.08 -18.69 -19.99
N TYR A 176 -1.41 -19.92 -19.61
CA TYR A 176 -1.57 -20.32 -18.22
C TYR A 176 -0.24 -20.20 -17.45
N THR A 177 0.86 -20.65 -18.04
CA THR A 177 2.20 -20.51 -17.44
C THR A 177 2.53 -19.04 -17.17
N GLY A 178 2.23 -18.15 -18.12
CA GLY A 178 2.38 -16.70 -17.93
C GLY A 178 1.52 -16.16 -16.79
N ALA A 179 0.26 -16.57 -16.71
CA ALA A 179 -0.64 -16.18 -15.62
C ALA A 179 -0.14 -16.67 -14.25
N ALA A 180 0.32 -17.92 -14.15
CA ALA A 180 0.84 -18.49 -12.91
C ALA A 180 2.08 -17.72 -12.43
N LYS A 181 3.00 -17.40 -13.35
CA LYS A 181 4.19 -16.60 -13.05
C LYS A 181 3.85 -15.19 -12.57
N ALA A 182 2.83 -14.55 -13.16
CA ALA A 182 2.39 -13.23 -12.74
C ALA A 182 1.82 -13.25 -11.31
N VAL A 183 1.06 -14.29 -10.95
CA VAL A 183 0.55 -14.48 -9.58
C VAL A 183 1.69 -14.75 -8.61
N GLU A 184 2.67 -15.58 -8.98
CA GLU A 184 3.87 -15.84 -8.19
C GLU A 184 4.64 -14.56 -7.87
N THR A 185 4.93 -13.75 -8.90
CA THR A 185 5.64 -12.46 -8.74
C THR A 185 4.88 -11.51 -7.81
N PHE A 186 3.54 -11.52 -7.88
CA PHE A 186 2.72 -10.73 -6.97
C PHE A 186 2.84 -11.22 -5.52
N LEU A 187 2.78 -12.54 -5.28
CA LEU A 187 2.92 -13.14 -3.95
C LEU A 187 4.31 -12.92 -3.35
N GLU A 188 5.38 -13.04 -4.14
CA GLU A 188 6.75 -12.76 -3.70
C GLU A 188 6.92 -11.30 -3.26
N ARG A 189 6.36 -10.36 -4.04
CA ARG A 189 6.41 -8.93 -3.68
C ARG A 189 5.65 -8.62 -2.38
N THR A 190 4.65 -9.42 -2.06
CA THR A 190 3.74 -9.18 -0.93
C THR A 190 4.03 -10.07 0.28
N GLN A 191 5.03 -10.94 0.21
CA GLN A 191 5.32 -11.97 1.22
C GLN A 191 5.60 -11.43 2.63
N GLY A 192 6.16 -10.23 2.76
CA GLY A 192 6.48 -9.64 4.07
C GLY A 192 5.25 -9.37 4.96
N ILE A 193 4.03 -9.56 4.44
CA ILE A 193 2.82 -9.48 5.25
C ILE A 193 2.59 -10.71 6.14
N GLU A 194 3.15 -11.87 5.77
CA GLU A 194 2.94 -13.16 6.46
C GLU A 194 3.47 -13.12 7.90
N ASP A 195 4.66 -12.53 8.09
CA ASP A 195 5.37 -12.51 9.38
C ASP A 195 5.11 -11.24 10.21
N PHE A 196 4.27 -10.32 9.73
CA PHE A 196 4.03 -9.06 10.42
C PHE A 196 3.16 -9.26 11.66
N ASP A 197 3.69 -8.93 12.84
CA ASP A 197 2.92 -8.91 14.09
C ASP A 197 2.34 -7.51 14.37
N PRO A 198 1.00 -7.33 14.32
CA PRO A 198 0.36 -6.07 14.67
C PRO A 198 0.61 -5.65 16.13
N GLU A 199 0.86 -6.58 17.05
CA GLU A 199 1.10 -6.29 18.46
C GLU A 199 2.44 -5.60 18.71
N ASP A 200 3.45 -5.93 17.91
CA ASP A 200 4.77 -5.25 17.95
C ASP A 200 4.66 -3.77 17.58
N PHE A 201 3.66 -3.41 16.76
CA PHE A 201 3.39 -2.01 16.42
C PHE A 201 2.47 -1.30 17.43
N GLY A 202 1.67 -2.05 18.20
CA GLY A 202 0.72 -1.50 19.17
C GLY A 202 1.35 -0.86 20.41
N ARG A 203 2.62 -1.17 20.70
CA ARG A 203 3.37 -0.73 21.90
C ARG A 203 4.10 0.61 21.69
N LEU A 204 3.37 1.63 21.24
CA LEU A 204 3.87 2.99 21.18
C LEU A 204 4.06 3.55 22.60
N GLU A 205 5.31 3.61 23.07
CA GLU A 205 5.64 4.24 24.35
C GLU A 205 5.69 5.77 24.20
N VAL A 206 4.56 6.41 24.44
CA VAL A 206 4.41 7.86 24.45
C VAL A 206 4.31 8.36 25.88
N HIS A 207 5.08 9.40 26.20
CA HIS A 207 5.01 10.10 27.49
C HIS A 207 4.34 11.45 27.29
N TYR A 208 3.48 11.83 28.22
CA TYR A 208 2.85 13.14 28.25
C TYR A 208 3.47 13.93 29.39
N ASP A 209 3.88 15.16 29.11
CA ASP A 209 4.20 16.10 30.18
C ASP A 209 2.90 16.39 30.96
N ARG A 210 2.94 16.20 32.28
CA ARG A 210 1.83 16.57 33.19
C ARG A 210 1.71 18.08 33.31
#